data_AF-A0A2A5M530-F1
#
_entry.id   AF-A0A2A5M530-F1
#
_cell.length_a   1.000
_cell.length_b   1.000
_cell.length_c   1.000
_cell.angle_alpha   90.00
_cell.angle_beta   90.00
_cell.angle_gamma   90.00
#
_symmetry.space_group_name_H-M   'P 1'
#
loop_
_entity.id
_entity.type
_entity.pdbx_description
1 polymer ?
#
loop_
_entity_poly.entity_id
_entity_poly.type
_entity_poly.pdbx_seq_one_letter_code
_entity_poly.pdbx_strand_id
1 'polypeptide(L)'
;MQFFSEKKIYDFMRMRFTAISLSFILFFGSIYLLWDRGLQYGIDFSGGTLVQLKYENAAPITQIREILENQGTFQNLSVTEFGSNKEVTIRFLGSNDNVSNDIGEHISTLLKDTGKFEVRRADVVG
;
A
#
# COMPACT_ATOMS: atom_id res chain seq x y z
N MET A 1 7.35 56.92 8.93
CA MET A 1 8.31 56.25 9.85
C MET A 1 8.20 54.75 9.62
N GLN A 2 9.28 54.07 9.23
CA GLN A 2 9.27 52.63 8.97
C GLN A 2 9.54 51.88 10.29
N PHE A 3 8.55 51.16 10.80
CA PHE A 3 8.55 50.52 12.14
C PHE A 3 9.09 49.07 12.16
N PHE A 4 9.76 48.62 11.10
CA PHE A 4 10.37 47.30 11.05
C PHE A 4 11.80 47.40 10.51
N SER A 5 12.75 47.72 11.38
CA SER A 5 14.15 47.79 11.00
C SER A 5 15.03 47.11 12.04
N GLU A 6 15.01 45.77 12.05
CA GLU A 6 16.19 44.95 12.38
C GLU A 6 16.05 43.59 11.68
N LYS A 7 16.55 43.51 10.44
CA LYS A 7 16.66 42.22 9.73
C LYS A 7 17.88 41.49 10.30
N LYS A 8 17.64 40.59 11.25
CA LYS A 8 18.71 39.75 11.82
C LYS A 8 19.21 38.77 10.74
N ILE A 9 20.44 39.00 10.25
CA ILE A 9 21.06 38.17 9.22
C ILE A 9 21.72 36.96 9.90
N TYR A 10 21.19 35.77 9.67
CA TYR A 10 21.78 34.52 10.14
C TYR A 10 22.73 33.96 9.08
N ASP A 11 23.97 33.67 9.48
CA ASP A 11 24.98 33.08 8.59
C ASP A 11 24.85 31.55 8.55
N PHE A 12 23.87 31.08 7.79
CA PHE A 12 23.69 29.65 7.49
C PHE A 12 24.81 29.09 6.61
N MET A 13 25.55 29.94 5.90
CA MET A 13 26.60 29.52 4.97
C MET A 13 27.85 29.01 5.67
N ARG A 14 28.05 29.36 6.94
CA ARG A 14 29.13 28.83 7.76
C ARG A 14 29.07 27.30 7.93
N MET A 15 27.87 26.71 7.96
CA MET A 15 27.67 25.26 8.14
C MET A 15 27.52 24.49 6.83
N ARG A 16 27.70 25.15 5.67
CA ARG A 16 27.39 24.55 4.36
C ARG A 16 28.12 23.23 4.12
N PHE A 17 29.39 23.12 4.49
CA PHE A 17 30.17 21.91 4.24
C PHE A 17 29.70 20.74 5.12
N THR A 18 29.36 20.99 6.39
CA THR A 18 28.78 19.96 7.27
C THR A 18 27.42 19.49 6.77
N ALA A 19 26.56 20.43 6.34
CA ALA A 19 25.26 20.10 5.76
C ALA A 19 25.41 19.29 4.46
N ILE A 20 26.32 19.70 3.56
CA ILE A 20 26.60 18.99 2.31
C ILE A 20 27.12 17.57 2.59
N SER A 21 28.06 17.39 3.51
CA SER A 21 28.56 16.06 3.88
C SER A 21 27.45 15.17 4.44
N LEU A 22 26.59 15.71 5.30
CA LEU A 22 25.43 14.97 5.81
C LEU A 22 24.45 14.59 4.70
N SER A 23 24.17 15.51 3.77
CA SER A 23 23.33 15.23 2.60
C SER A 23 23.91 14.12 1.72
N PHE A 24 25.23 14.10 1.49
CA PHE A 24 25.87 13.02 0.75
C PHE A 24 25.74 11.67 1.46
N ILE A 25 25.96 11.64 2.78
CA ILE A 25 25.80 10.41 3.57
C ILE A 25 24.36 9.88 3.47
N LEU A 26 23.37 10.75 3.62
CA LEU A 26 21.96 10.36 3.50
C LEU A 26 21.60 9.92 2.08
N PHE A 27 22.14 10.59 1.06
CA PHE A 27 21.92 10.25 -0.34
C PHE A 27 22.47 8.85 -0.68
N PHE A 28 23.74 8.59 -0.37
CA PHE A 28 24.33 7.27 -0.60
C PHE A 28 23.71 6.20 0.31
N GLY A 29 23.36 6.56 1.55
CA GLY A 29 22.63 5.68 2.46
C GLY A 29 21.27 5.26 1.91
N SER A 30 20.53 6.20 1.29
CA SER A 30 19.27 5.92 0.60
C SER A 30 19.47 4.95 -0.56
N ILE A 31 20.48 5.16 -1.40
CA ILE A 31 20.79 4.26 -2.53
C ILE A 31 21.16 2.87 -2.02
N TYR A 32 21.99 2.80 -0.97
CA TYR A 32 22.39 1.54 -0.36
C TYR A 32 21.20 0.78 0.22
N LEU A 33 20.29 1.47 0.91
CA LEU A 33 19.05 0.88 1.44
C LEU A 33 18.17 0.29 0.33
N LEU A 34 18.04 0.99 -0.80
CA LEU A 34 17.30 0.48 -1.96
C LEU A 34 17.95 -0.76 -2.57
N TRP A 35 19.28 -0.83 -2.58
CA TRP A 35 20.01 -1.99 -3.10
C TRP A 35 19.90 -3.20 -2.17
N ASP A 36 20.10 -3.01 -0.86
CA ASP A 36 20.14 -4.11 0.13
C ASP A 36 18.75 -4.68 0.43
N ARG A 37 17.75 -3.82 0.69
CA ARG A 37 16.39 -4.24 1.03
C ARG A 37 15.48 -4.44 -0.17
N GLY A 38 15.90 -3.95 -1.34
CA GLY A 38 15.08 -3.91 -2.54
C GLY A 38 13.91 -2.93 -2.44
N LEU A 39 13.06 -2.94 -3.47
CA LEU A 39 11.81 -2.21 -3.53
C LEU A 39 10.65 -3.15 -3.17
N GLN A 40 9.72 -2.69 -2.33
CA GLN A 40 8.44 -3.35 -2.15
C GLN A 40 7.55 -3.03 -3.34
N TYR A 41 7.63 -3.87 -4.38
CA TYR A 41 6.80 -3.72 -5.57
C TYR A 41 5.33 -3.97 -5.25
N GLY A 42 4.47 -3.04 -5.69
CA GLY A 42 3.03 -3.23 -5.66
C GLY A 42 2.56 -4.15 -6.79
N ILE A 43 1.27 -4.49 -6.77
CA ILE A 43 0.64 -5.35 -7.80
C ILE A 43 0.78 -4.78 -9.22
N ASP A 44 0.88 -3.46 -9.36
CA ASP A 44 1.07 -2.77 -10.65
C ASP A 44 2.41 -3.11 -11.35
N PHE A 45 3.39 -3.63 -10.59
CA PHE A 45 4.73 -3.98 -11.11
C PHE A 45 5.04 -5.46 -11.01
N SER A 46 4.49 -6.17 -10.02
CA SER A 46 4.78 -7.59 -9.79
C SER A 46 3.81 -8.54 -10.48
N GLY A 47 2.70 -8.04 -11.02
CA GLY A 47 1.61 -8.90 -11.45
C GLY A 47 0.81 -9.39 -10.24
N GLY A 48 -0.47 -9.06 -10.17
CA GLY A 48 -1.33 -9.45 -9.06
C GLY A 48 -2.80 -9.29 -9.37
N THR A 49 -3.62 -9.53 -8.35
CA THR A 49 -5.06 -9.37 -8.48
C THR A 49 -5.57 -8.33 -7.49
N LEU A 50 -6.49 -7.49 -7.97
CA LEU A 50 -7.23 -6.53 -7.18
C LEU A 50 -8.71 -6.93 -7.16
N VAL A 51 -9.23 -7.19 -5.97
CA VAL A 51 -10.65 -7.47 -5.76
C VAL A 51 -11.27 -6.36 -4.91
N GLN A 52 -12.34 -5.76 -5.41
CA GLN A 52 -13.12 -4.76 -4.69
C GLN A 52 -14.44 -5.35 -4.23
N LEU A 53 -14.69 -5.25 -2.93
CA LEU A 53 -15.90 -5.73 -2.27
C LEU A 53 -16.67 -4.56 -1.68
N LYS A 54 -18.00 -4.66 -1.70
CA LYS A 54 -18.90 -3.73 -1.01
C LYS A 54 -19.79 -4.49 -0.04
N TYR A 55 -19.62 -4.22 1.24
CA TYR A 55 -20.47 -4.75 2.31
C TYR A 55 -21.74 -3.91 2.46
N GLU A 56 -22.83 -4.53 2.90
CA GLU A 56 -24.05 -3.80 3.27
C GLU A 56 -23.82 -2.88 4.49
N ASN A 57 -23.02 -3.38 5.43
CA ASN A 57 -22.62 -2.72 6.68
C ASN A 57 -21.11 -2.38 6.68
N ALA A 58 -20.61 -1.84 7.79
CA ALA A 58 -19.18 -1.59 7.93
C ALA A 58 -18.38 -2.89 7.74
N ALA A 59 -17.40 -2.85 6.85
CA ALA A 59 -16.63 -4.03 6.47
C ALA A 59 -15.65 -4.44 7.58
N PRO A 60 -15.62 -5.72 8.00
CA PRO A 60 -14.74 -6.16 9.08
C PRO A 60 -13.32 -6.44 8.56
N ILE A 61 -12.56 -5.38 8.27
CA ILE A 61 -11.22 -5.45 7.63
C ILE A 61 -10.27 -6.39 8.37
N THR A 62 -10.26 -6.33 9.70
CA THR A 62 -9.38 -7.18 10.52
C THR A 62 -9.71 -8.65 10.34
N GLN A 63 -11.01 -9.02 10.34
CA GLN A 63 -11.44 -10.41 10.15
C GLN A 63 -11.12 -10.88 8.72
N ILE A 64 -11.36 -10.04 7.71
CA ILE A 64 -11.01 -10.33 6.32
C ILE A 64 -9.51 -10.61 6.20
N ARG A 65 -8.68 -9.76 6.81
CA ARG A 65 -7.23 -9.94 6.80
C ARG A 65 -6.82 -11.25 7.47
N GLU A 66 -7.32 -11.53 8.67
CA GLU A 66 -7.01 -12.76 9.41
C GLU A 66 -7.42 -14.02 8.63
N ILE A 67 -8.61 -14.05 8.04
CA ILE A 67 -9.09 -15.20 7.25
C ILE A 67 -8.18 -15.44 6.06
N LEU A 68 -7.80 -14.38 5.33
CA LEU A 68 -6.97 -14.50 4.13
C LEU A 68 -5.49 -14.80 4.47
N GLU A 69 -4.95 -14.27 5.57
CA GLU A 69 -3.60 -14.61 6.05
C GLU A 69 -3.51 -16.08 6.51
N ASN A 70 -4.55 -16.59 7.19
CA ASN A 70 -4.61 -17.98 7.65
C ASN A 70 -4.62 -19.00 6.50
N GLN A 71 -5.06 -18.63 5.29
CA GLN A 71 -5.02 -19.51 4.12
C GLN A 71 -3.60 -19.73 3.59
N GLY A 72 -2.62 -18.88 3.96
CA GLY A 72 -1.21 -19.00 3.57
C GLY A 72 -0.92 -18.94 2.05
N THR A 73 -1.95 -18.80 1.22
CA THR A 73 -1.87 -18.90 -0.24
C THR A 73 -1.65 -17.55 -0.91
N PHE A 74 -2.07 -16.46 -0.26
CA PHE A 74 -1.98 -15.10 -0.79
C PHE A 74 -0.66 -14.44 -0.36
N GLN A 75 0.22 -14.15 -1.31
CA GLN A 75 1.47 -13.45 -1.04
C GLN A 75 1.26 -11.93 -1.08
N ASN A 76 1.93 -11.19 -0.18
CA ASN A 76 1.83 -9.73 -0.09
C ASN A 76 0.38 -9.21 -0.06
N LEU A 77 -0.45 -9.85 0.77
CA LEU A 77 -1.84 -9.47 0.97
C LEU A 77 -1.95 -8.06 1.59
N SER A 78 -2.76 -7.21 0.96
CA SER A 78 -3.10 -5.87 1.43
C SER A 78 -4.62 -5.71 1.39
N VAL A 79 -5.22 -5.49 2.56
CA VAL A 79 -6.66 -5.23 2.72
C VAL A 79 -6.83 -3.81 3.23
N THR A 80 -7.45 -2.95 2.41
CA THR A 80 -7.62 -1.51 2.69
C THR A 80 -9.01 -1.02 2.33
N GLU A 81 -9.51 0.02 3.02
CA GLU A 81 -10.78 0.69 2.65
C GLU A 81 -10.68 1.38 1.30
N PHE A 82 -11.82 1.47 0.60
CA PHE A 82 -11.95 2.16 -0.67
C PHE A 82 -13.06 3.21 -0.59
N GLY A 83 -12.68 4.46 -0.32
CA GLY A 83 -13.59 5.61 -0.29
C GLY A 83 -14.61 5.66 0.86
N SER A 84 -15.04 4.51 1.41
CA SER A 84 -15.96 4.40 2.55
C SER A 84 -15.65 3.18 3.41
N ASN A 85 -16.13 3.18 4.66
CA ASN A 85 -16.00 2.05 5.58
C ASN A 85 -16.79 0.78 5.19
N LYS A 86 -17.56 0.84 4.09
CA LYS A 86 -18.32 -0.29 3.53
C LYS A 86 -17.63 -0.94 2.34
N GLU A 87 -16.67 -0.25 1.74
CA GLU A 87 -15.99 -0.71 0.54
C GLU A 87 -14.53 -1.03 0.87
N VAL A 88 -14.08 -2.19 0.43
CA VAL A 88 -12.75 -2.72 0.74
C VAL A 88 -12.11 -3.20 -0.55
N THR A 89 -10.82 -2.90 -0.69
CA THR A 89 -9.97 -3.44 -1.73
C THR A 89 -9.02 -4.46 -1.11
N ILE A 90 -8.99 -5.63 -1.72
CA ILE A 90 -8.07 -6.72 -1.42
C ILE A 90 -7.09 -6.79 -2.58
N ARG A 91 -5.79 -6.67 -2.28
CA ARG A 91 -4.70 -6.80 -3.24
C ARG A 91 -3.77 -7.93 -2.80
N PHE A 92 -3.34 -8.77 -3.72
CA PHE A 92 -2.34 -9.80 -3.45
C PHE A 92 -1.55 -10.11 -4.72
N LEU A 93 -0.32 -10.60 -4.54
CA LEU A 93 0.49 -11.16 -5.61
C LEU A 93 0.03 -12.58 -5.90
N GLY A 94 -0.22 -12.88 -7.18
CA GLY A 94 -0.68 -14.18 -7.62
C GLY A 94 -1.86 -14.09 -8.58
N SER A 95 -1.59 -14.50 -9.81
CA SER A 95 -2.58 -14.79 -10.85
C SER A 95 -2.21 -16.17 -11.34
N ASN A 96 -2.73 -17.23 -10.71
CA ASN A 96 -2.61 -18.54 -11.33
C ASN A 96 -3.40 -18.45 -12.65
N ASP A 97 -2.73 -18.71 -13.78
CA ASP A 97 -3.22 -18.54 -15.16
C ASP A 97 -4.59 -19.22 -15.47
N ASN A 98 -5.11 -20.04 -14.55
CA ASN A 98 -6.40 -20.73 -14.66
C ASN A 98 -7.52 -20.10 -13.82
N VAL A 99 -7.26 -19.05 -13.03
CA VAL A 99 -8.20 -18.52 -12.00
C VAL A 99 -8.81 -17.17 -12.42
N SER A 100 -8.37 -16.55 -13.52
CA SER A 100 -8.82 -15.19 -13.92
C SER A 100 -10.35 -15.03 -14.02
N ASN A 101 -11.09 -16.09 -14.37
CA ASN A 101 -12.55 -16.05 -14.41
C ASN A 101 -13.25 -16.32 -13.06
N ASP A 102 -12.55 -16.76 -12.01
CA ASP A 102 -13.13 -17.35 -10.80
C ASP A 102 -12.58 -16.78 -9.48
N ILE A 103 -11.63 -15.83 -9.51
CA ILE A 103 -11.07 -15.22 -8.28
C ILE A 103 -12.15 -14.54 -7.43
N GLY A 104 -13.07 -13.83 -8.09
CA GLY A 104 -14.19 -13.16 -7.41
C GLY A 104 -15.06 -14.15 -6.64
N GLU A 105 -15.36 -15.30 -7.24
CA GLU A 105 -16.15 -16.34 -6.61
C GLU A 105 -15.36 -17.03 -5.50
N HIS A 106 -14.09 -17.35 -5.71
CA HIS A 106 -13.22 -17.94 -4.69
C HIS A 106 -13.12 -17.05 -3.43
N ILE A 107 -12.83 -15.77 -3.60
CA ILE A 107 -12.81 -14.80 -2.49
C ILE A 107 -14.20 -14.70 -1.86
N SER A 108 -15.27 -14.73 -2.66
CA SER A 108 -16.63 -14.71 -2.12
C SER A 108 -16.90 -15.94 -1.23
N THR A 109 -16.41 -17.12 -1.60
CA THR A 109 -16.59 -18.35 -0.82
C THR A 109 -15.83 -18.33 0.49
N LEU A 110 -14.60 -17.82 0.49
CA LEU A 110 -13.77 -17.70 1.68
C LEU A 110 -14.34 -16.68 2.68
N LEU A 111 -14.98 -15.63 2.17
CA LEU A 111 -15.48 -14.53 2.99
C LEU A 111 -16.97 -14.65 3.34
N LYS A 112 -17.67 -15.73 2.97
CA LYS A 112 -19.11 -15.93 3.26
C LYS A 112 -19.47 -15.66 4.72
N ASP A 113 -18.58 -16.02 5.64
CA ASP A 113 -18.81 -15.90 7.09
C ASP A 113 -18.59 -14.47 7.61
N THR A 114 -18.01 -13.58 6.81
CA THR A 114 -17.77 -12.16 7.20
C THR A 114 -18.99 -11.25 6.99
N GLY A 115 -20.05 -11.75 6.35
CA GLY A 115 -21.32 -11.05 6.19
C GLY A 115 -21.80 -10.97 4.75
N LYS A 116 -22.81 -10.12 4.51
CA LYS A 116 -23.35 -9.85 3.17
C LYS A 116 -22.53 -8.79 2.46
N PHE A 117 -21.97 -9.16 1.31
CA PHE A 117 -21.22 -8.27 0.44
C PHE A 117 -21.46 -8.62 -1.03
N GLU A 118 -21.10 -7.69 -1.89
CA GLU A 118 -21.14 -7.81 -3.34
C GLU A 118 -19.73 -7.59 -3.91
N VAL A 119 -19.31 -8.45 -4.82
CA VAL A 119 -18.06 -8.25 -5.57
C VAL A 119 -18.31 -7.18 -6.63
N ARG A 120 -17.64 -6.04 -6.51
CA ARG A 120 -17.81 -4.90 -7.43
C ARG A 120 -16.88 -4.99 -8.63
N ARG A 121 -15.68 -5.50 -8.42
CA ARG A 121 -14.62 -5.57 -9.42
C ARG A 121 -13.61 -6.63 -9.03
N ALA A 122 -13.10 -7.35 -10.01
CA ALA A 122 -11.99 -8.27 -9.87
C ALA A 122 -11.11 -8.11 -11.11
N ASP A 123 -9.99 -7.41 -10.95
CA ASP A 123 -9.09 -7.08 -12.05
C ASP A 123 -7.73 -7.73 -11.79
N VAL A 124 -7.19 -8.37 -12.82
CA VAL A 124 -5.79 -8.81 -12.83
C VAL A 124 -4.96 -7.66 -13.36
N VAL A 125 -3.95 -7.25 -12.59
CA VAL A 125 -3.02 -6.17 -12.94
C VAL A 125 -1.67 -6.81 -13.24
N GLY A 126 -1.18 -6.68 -14.47
CA GLY A 126 0.08 -7.30 -14.91
C GLY A 126 0.35 -7.03 -16.38
#